data_AF-A0AA37EXC8-F1
#
_entry.id   AF-A0AA37EXC8-F1
#
_cell.length_a   1.000
_cell.length_b   1.000
_cell.length_c   1.000
_cell.angle_alpha   90.00
_cell.angle_beta   90.00
_cell.angle_gamma   90.00
#
_symmetry.space_group_name_H-M   'P 1'
#
loop_
_entity.id
_entity.type
_entity.pdbx_description
1 polymer ?
#
loop_
_entity_poly.entity_id
_entity_poly.type
_entity_poly.pdbx_seq_one_letter_code
_entity_poly.pdbx_strand_id
1 'polypeptide(L)'
;MLMICNGERAVLKENLREIETKAAPHCLIDDSGKVQYGQFNQPIAQLGLAEFQYLSSMDKPASAWAKHFHYKQFQFVSVKTAHYILGFAIADIRYLGSGFCYVYNIAKQTLQEVSWLKPYGLAYGTEPSSMNSRAYINGKNTLSITIKNGQWQLAVETPFLSAELELVCQHSDQVMAMCSPTAYNGWTYTQKHNALCVSGNLSINGEAQHLNDALAGYDFSAGYMRRETSWRWASISAQLNDVCLGVNLAAGVNETGFNENVLWIDGQKQLLGPVHFEFTRVPASGSEQAPIDWHIYSADGRIDLHFSPLNCRQERLNLWLLKSNFRQYIGHFSGVLVDQCGQQHRLDKVLGLSEDHFARW
;
A
#
# COMPACT_ATOMS: atom_id res chain seq x y z
N MET A 1 31.05 -53.98 -13.69
CA MET A 1 29.97 -53.41 -14.50
C MET A 1 29.34 -52.29 -13.68
N LEU A 2 29.78 -51.05 -13.91
CA LEU A 2 29.21 -49.86 -13.26
C LEU A 2 27.76 -49.70 -13.73
N MET A 3 26.82 -49.58 -12.81
CA MET A 3 25.48 -49.08 -13.10
C MET A 3 25.33 -47.72 -12.42
N ILE A 4 25.36 -46.69 -13.26
CA ILE A 4 25.18 -45.29 -12.92
C ILE A 4 23.70 -45.09 -12.59
N CYS A 5 23.40 -44.62 -11.38
CA CYS A 5 22.07 -44.20 -10.97
C CYS A 5 22.05 -42.67 -10.94
N ASN A 6 21.84 -42.04 -12.10
CA ASN A 6 21.53 -40.62 -12.21
C ASN A 6 20.06 -40.49 -12.63
N GLY A 7 19.17 -40.47 -11.64
CA GLY A 7 17.80 -40.01 -11.81
C GLY A 7 17.79 -38.49 -11.67
N GLU A 8 17.87 -37.79 -12.79
CA GLU A 8 17.68 -36.36 -12.90
C GLU A 8 16.31 -35.97 -12.34
N ARG A 9 16.27 -35.24 -11.22
CA ARG A 9 15.15 -34.36 -10.89
C ARG A 9 15.22 -33.17 -11.85
N ALA A 10 14.73 -33.37 -13.06
CA ALA A 10 14.28 -32.27 -13.91
C ALA A 10 13.02 -31.67 -13.24
N VAL A 11 13.22 -30.81 -12.25
CA VAL A 11 12.18 -29.86 -11.86
C VAL A 11 11.98 -29.01 -13.09
N LEU A 12 10.82 -29.13 -13.71
CA LEU A 12 10.34 -28.20 -14.72
C LEU A 12 10.45 -26.80 -14.11
N LYS A 13 11.52 -26.08 -14.45
CA LYS A 13 11.52 -24.63 -14.46
C LYS A 13 10.48 -24.26 -15.50
N GLU A 14 9.20 -24.28 -15.13
CA GLU A 14 8.23 -23.46 -15.84
C GLU A 14 8.86 -22.07 -15.87
N ASN A 15 9.15 -21.58 -17.07
CA ASN A 15 9.58 -20.21 -17.28
C ASN A 15 8.42 -19.32 -16.81
N LEU A 16 8.40 -19.02 -15.50
CA LEU A 16 7.53 -18.02 -14.93
C LEU A 16 7.85 -16.74 -15.68
N ARG A 17 6.90 -16.29 -16.49
CA ARG A 17 7.08 -15.12 -17.34
C ARG A 17 7.30 -13.93 -16.43
N GLU A 18 8.52 -13.40 -16.41
CA GLU A 18 8.85 -12.22 -15.61
C GLU A 18 7.94 -11.06 -16.00
N ILE A 19 7.50 -10.31 -15.01
CA ILE A 19 6.67 -9.13 -15.24
C ILE A 19 7.59 -8.04 -15.78
N GLU A 20 7.50 -7.78 -17.08
CA GLU A 20 8.30 -6.75 -17.73
C GLU A 20 7.86 -5.35 -17.29
N THR A 21 8.84 -4.50 -17.00
CA THR A 21 8.64 -3.07 -16.77
C THR A 21 8.99 -2.28 -18.01
N LYS A 22 8.34 -1.13 -18.20
CA LYS A 22 8.66 -0.17 -19.25
C LYS A 22 9.21 1.13 -18.66
N ALA A 23 9.86 1.94 -19.48
CA ALA A 23 10.29 3.27 -19.08
C ALA A 23 9.09 4.12 -18.59
N ALA A 24 9.24 4.75 -17.43
CA ALA A 24 8.21 5.68 -16.95
C ALA A 24 8.16 6.93 -17.83
N PRO A 25 6.97 7.33 -18.33
CA PRO A 25 6.82 8.61 -18.98
C PRO A 25 6.95 9.74 -17.95
N HIS A 26 7.31 10.94 -18.39
CA HIS A 26 7.29 12.12 -17.52
C HIS A 26 5.87 12.41 -16.99
N CYS A 27 4.86 12.26 -17.85
CA CYS A 27 3.45 12.41 -17.51
C CYS A 27 2.69 11.11 -17.80
N LEU A 28 1.85 10.64 -16.86
CA LEU A 28 1.05 9.42 -17.04
C LEU A 28 0.06 9.55 -18.19
N ILE A 29 -0.57 10.72 -18.30
CA ILE A 29 -1.49 11.07 -19.36
C ILE A 29 -0.73 11.85 -20.42
N ASP A 30 -0.81 11.39 -21.67
CA ASP A 30 -0.13 12.04 -22.79
C ASP A 30 -0.88 13.29 -23.28
N ASP A 31 -0.26 14.03 -24.20
CA ASP A 31 -0.82 15.26 -24.78
C ASP A 31 -2.11 15.03 -25.59
N SER A 32 -2.40 13.78 -25.96
CA SER A 32 -3.66 13.38 -26.59
C SER A 32 -4.76 13.07 -25.57
N GLY A 33 -4.44 13.12 -24.28
CA GLY A 33 -5.33 12.84 -23.16
C GLY A 33 -5.54 11.36 -22.86
N LYS A 34 -4.70 10.48 -23.42
CA LYS A 34 -4.74 9.03 -23.18
C LYS A 34 -3.83 8.63 -22.03
N VAL A 35 -4.29 7.64 -21.27
CA VAL A 35 -3.54 7.07 -20.14
C VAL A 35 -2.55 6.04 -20.65
N GLN A 36 -1.32 6.10 -20.15
CA GLN A 36 -0.31 5.09 -20.44
C GLN A 36 -0.36 3.97 -19.38
N TYR A 37 -0.74 2.76 -19.76
CA TYR A 37 -0.88 1.63 -18.83
C TYR A 37 0.34 0.70 -18.79
N GLY A 38 0.64 0.11 -17.64
CA GLY A 38 1.72 -0.86 -17.47
C GLY A 38 2.42 -0.76 -16.12
N GLN A 39 3.39 -1.66 -15.94
CA GLN A 39 4.38 -1.59 -14.86
C GLN A 39 5.54 -0.70 -15.31
N PHE A 40 5.95 0.24 -14.47
CA PHE A 40 7.01 1.20 -14.78
C PHE A 40 8.27 0.89 -14.00
N ASN A 41 9.42 1.16 -14.63
CA ASN A 41 10.71 0.96 -14.00
C ASN A 41 11.05 2.04 -12.96
N GLN A 42 10.29 3.13 -12.87
CA GLN A 42 10.46 4.21 -11.89
C GLN A 42 9.12 4.95 -11.66
N PRO A 43 9.00 5.78 -10.61
CA PRO A 43 7.86 6.67 -10.40
C PRO A 43 7.57 7.60 -11.57
N ILE A 44 6.28 7.95 -11.75
CA ILE A 44 5.87 8.96 -12.72
C ILE A 44 5.88 10.36 -12.08
N ALA A 45 6.47 11.32 -12.77
CA ALA A 45 6.61 12.68 -12.24
C ALA A 45 5.28 13.42 -12.12
N GLN A 46 4.37 13.27 -13.10
CA GLN A 46 3.06 13.94 -13.11
C GLN A 46 1.94 13.02 -13.59
N LEU A 47 0.75 13.13 -13.00
CA LEU A 47 -0.39 12.31 -13.43
C LEU A 47 -1.13 12.88 -14.66
N GLY A 48 -1.00 14.18 -14.98
CA GLY A 48 -1.60 14.77 -16.20
C GLY A 48 -3.14 14.88 -16.18
N LEU A 49 -3.71 15.21 -15.02
CA LEU A 49 -5.18 15.20 -14.85
C LEU A 49 -5.90 16.23 -15.74
N ALA A 50 -5.25 17.34 -16.08
CA ALA A 50 -5.84 18.39 -16.91
C ALA A 50 -6.10 17.87 -18.34
N GLU A 51 -5.16 17.11 -18.88
CA GLU A 51 -5.13 16.55 -20.22
C GLU A 51 -6.08 15.35 -20.36
N PHE A 52 -6.45 14.70 -19.24
CA PHE A 52 -7.24 13.47 -19.28
C PHE A 52 -8.55 13.58 -20.07
N GLN A 53 -8.71 12.77 -21.12
CA GLN A 53 -9.99 12.61 -21.79
C GLN A 53 -10.87 11.64 -21.01
N TYR A 54 -11.57 12.15 -20.00
CA TYR A 54 -12.49 11.34 -19.21
C TYR A 54 -13.83 11.19 -19.95
N LEU A 55 -14.19 9.95 -20.26
CA LEU A 55 -15.38 9.61 -21.03
C LEU A 55 -16.39 8.84 -20.18
N SER A 56 -17.67 9.02 -20.49
CA SER A 56 -18.76 8.19 -19.97
C SER A 56 -18.71 6.76 -20.52
N SER A 57 -19.58 5.87 -20.01
CA SER A 57 -19.74 4.50 -20.54
C SER A 57 -20.33 4.42 -21.95
N MET A 58 -20.67 5.57 -22.54
CA MET A 58 -21.22 5.69 -23.90
C MET A 58 -20.31 6.55 -24.79
N ASP A 59 -19.01 6.59 -24.48
CA ASP A 59 -17.95 7.26 -25.24
C ASP A 59 -18.10 8.79 -25.42
N LYS A 60 -19.02 9.41 -24.70
CA LYS A 60 -19.17 10.87 -24.67
C LYS A 60 -18.26 11.47 -23.60
N PRO A 61 -17.68 12.66 -23.82
CA PRO A 61 -16.97 13.41 -22.78
C PRO A 61 -17.79 13.52 -21.49
N ALA A 62 -17.17 13.15 -20.38
CA ALA A 62 -17.76 13.34 -19.06
C ALA A 62 -17.80 14.84 -18.72
N SER A 63 -18.74 15.25 -17.86
CA SER A 63 -18.80 16.63 -17.40
C SER A 63 -17.57 17.00 -16.59
N ALA A 64 -17.22 18.29 -16.53
CA ALA A 64 -16.13 18.78 -15.67
C ALA A 64 -16.33 18.40 -14.20
N TRP A 65 -17.60 18.37 -13.74
CA TRP A 65 -17.97 17.89 -12.41
C TRP A 65 -17.64 16.40 -12.24
N ALA A 66 -18.06 15.54 -13.17
CA ALA A 66 -17.71 14.12 -13.10
C ALA A 66 -16.18 13.91 -13.12
N LYS A 67 -15.47 14.63 -14.00
CA LYS A 67 -14.00 14.59 -14.06
C LYS A 67 -13.36 14.98 -12.71
N HIS A 68 -13.83 16.07 -12.09
CA HIS A 68 -13.32 16.50 -10.79
C HIS A 68 -13.66 15.50 -9.67
N PHE A 69 -14.93 15.15 -9.50
CA PHE A 69 -15.41 14.40 -8.34
C PHE A 69 -15.20 12.89 -8.43
N HIS A 70 -14.89 12.33 -9.61
CA HIS A 70 -14.60 10.90 -9.74
C HIS A 70 -13.14 10.57 -9.40
N TYR A 71 -12.21 11.53 -9.52
CA TYR A 71 -10.83 11.34 -9.09
C TYR A 71 -10.72 11.10 -7.58
N LYS A 72 -9.83 10.19 -7.18
CA LYS A 72 -9.52 9.84 -5.80
C LYS A 72 -8.01 9.78 -5.63
N GLN A 73 -7.51 10.16 -4.45
CA GLN A 73 -6.09 10.06 -4.12
C GLN A 73 -5.89 9.71 -2.65
N PHE A 74 -4.95 8.80 -2.39
CA PHE A 74 -4.66 8.22 -1.09
C PHE A 74 -3.15 8.15 -0.90
N GLN A 75 -2.71 8.44 0.32
CA GLN A 75 -1.35 8.15 0.76
C GLN A 75 -1.40 7.49 2.12
N PHE A 76 -0.57 6.47 2.31
CA PHE A 76 -0.35 5.81 3.57
C PHE A 76 1.15 5.64 3.83
N VAL A 77 1.56 5.87 5.07
CA VAL A 77 2.91 5.61 5.57
C VAL A 77 2.79 4.73 6.79
N SER A 78 3.59 3.69 6.88
CA SER A 78 3.81 2.95 8.12
C SER A 78 5.25 3.10 8.58
N VAL A 79 5.48 3.24 9.89
CA VAL A 79 6.81 3.21 10.48
C VAL A 79 6.81 2.17 11.59
N LYS A 80 7.75 1.23 11.53
CA LYS A 80 7.95 0.21 12.55
C LYS A 80 9.28 0.47 13.26
N THR A 81 9.24 0.54 14.58
CA THR A 81 10.42 0.54 15.44
C THR A 81 10.46 -0.76 16.26
N ALA A 82 11.45 -0.90 17.14
CA ALA A 82 11.52 -2.03 18.07
C ALA A 82 10.30 -2.12 19.03
N HIS A 83 9.65 -0.99 19.32
CA HIS A 83 8.60 -0.91 20.34
C HIS A 83 7.23 -0.52 19.78
N TYR A 84 7.19 0.08 18.58
CA TYR A 84 5.97 0.68 18.05
C TYR A 84 5.75 0.36 16.57
N ILE A 85 4.47 0.29 16.19
CA ILE A 85 4.03 0.40 14.80
C ILE A 85 3.17 1.66 14.70
N LEU A 86 3.54 2.55 13.78
CA LEU A 86 2.84 3.78 13.51
C LEU A 86 2.25 3.70 12.11
N GLY A 87 1.05 4.25 11.92
CA GLY A 87 0.40 4.34 10.62
C GLY A 87 -0.22 5.71 10.41
N PHE A 88 -0.08 6.24 9.20
CA PHE A 88 -0.47 7.59 8.82
C PHE A 88 -1.17 7.54 7.48
N ALA A 89 -2.41 8.04 7.39
CA ALA A 89 -3.16 8.08 6.14
C ALA A 89 -3.72 9.45 5.85
N ILE A 90 -3.71 9.83 4.57
CA ILE A 90 -4.47 10.95 4.01
C ILE A 90 -5.21 10.44 2.77
N ALA A 91 -6.52 10.67 2.73
CA ALA A 91 -7.39 10.32 1.63
C ALA A 91 -8.21 11.53 1.19
N ASP A 92 -8.06 11.94 -0.07
CA ASP A 92 -8.85 12.97 -0.73
C ASP A 92 -9.78 12.32 -1.75
N ILE A 93 -11.08 12.36 -1.43
CA ILE A 93 -12.12 11.84 -2.32
C ILE A 93 -12.87 12.92 -3.07
N ARG A 94 -12.31 14.14 -3.09
CA ARG A 94 -12.78 15.36 -3.79
C ARG A 94 -14.02 16.03 -3.22
N TYR A 95 -14.79 15.40 -2.34
CA TYR A 95 -15.85 16.07 -1.58
C TYR A 95 -15.68 15.93 -0.06
N LEU A 96 -14.73 15.09 0.36
CA LEU A 96 -14.38 14.82 1.74
C LEU A 96 -12.88 14.53 1.80
N GLY A 97 -12.18 15.11 2.77
CA GLY A 97 -10.86 14.69 3.19
C GLY A 97 -11.00 13.81 4.41
N SER A 98 -10.31 12.68 4.44
CA SER A 98 -10.18 11.86 5.64
C SER A 98 -8.71 11.57 5.90
N GLY A 99 -8.37 11.35 7.16
CA GLY A 99 -7.03 10.94 7.52
C GLY A 99 -7.02 10.34 8.90
N PHE A 100 -5.95 9.63 9.22
CA PHE A 100 -5.74 9.11 10.55
C PHE A 100 -4.25 8.98 10.84
N CYS A 101 -3.94 8.95 12.12
CA CYS A 101 -2.63 8.63 12.65
C CYS A 101 -2.84 7.74 13.87
N TYR A 102 -2.07 6.65 13.97
CA TYR A 102 -2.08 5.81 15.17
C TYR A 102 -0.67 5.42 15.60
N VAL A 103 -0.54 5.11 16.89
CA VAL A 103 0.63 4.50 17.52
C VAL A 103 0.17 3.22 18.21
N TYR A 104 0.71 2.09 17.77
CA TYR A 104 0.51 0.79 18.39
C TYR A 104 1.75 0.42 19.20
N ASN A 105 1.57 0.18 20.51
CA ASN A 105 2.63 -0.34 21.37
C ASN A 105 2.67 -1.86 21.25
N ILE A 106 3.78 -2.42 20.76
CA ILE A 106 3.91 -3.84 20.45
C ILE A 106 3.82 -4.71 21.70
N ALA A 107 4.54 -4.34 22.76
CA ALA A 107 4.60 -5.13 24.00
C ALA A 107 3.27 -5.11 24.77
N LYS A 108 2.61 -3.94 24.82
CA LYS A 108 1.33 -3.77 25.53
C LYS A 108 0.11 -4.13 24.69
N GLN A 109 0.27 -4.28 23.38
CA GLN A 109 -0.79 -4.48 22.40
C GLN A 109 -1.90 -3.41 22.43
N THR A 110 -1.54 -2.18 22.82
CA THR A 110 -2.46 -1.04 22.92
C THR A 110 -2.31 -0.09 21.74
N LEU A 111 -3.42 0.45 21.23
CA LEU A 111 -3.46 1.41 20.12
C LEU A 111 -3.99 2.76 20.61
N GLN A 112 -3.28 3.85 20.27
CA GLN A 112 -3.74 5.23 20.42
C GLN A 112 -3.89 5.83 19.03
N GLU A 113 -4.97 6.58 18.77
CA GLU A 113 -5.22 7.16 17.44
C GLU A 113 -5.86 8.54 17.48
N VAL A 114 -5.66 9.28 16.37
CA VAL A 114 -6.45 10.46 16.00
C VAL A 114 -6.94 10.28 14.57
N SER A 115 -8.15 10.76 14.30
CA SER A 115 -8.74 10.73 12.96
C SER A 115 -9.26 12.12 12.58
N TRP A 116 -9.24 12.42 11.30
CA TRP A 116 -9.77 13.64 10.72
C TRP A 116 -10.84 13.30 9.70
N LEU A 117 -11.92 14.07 9.71
CA LEU A 117 -12.92 14.10 8.65
C LEU A 117 -13.21 15.56 8.31
N LYS A 118 -12.98 15.93 7.05
CA LYS A 118 -13.00 17.33 6.61
C LYS A 118 -13.90 17.48 5.38
N PRO A 119 -14.89 18.38 5.41
CA PRO A 119 -15.66 18.70 4.20
C PRO A 119 -14.75 19.31 3.13
N TYR A 120 -15.20 19.23 1.88
CA TYR A 120 -14.49 19.75 0.71
C TYR A 120 -13.79 21.11 0.92
N GLY A 121 -12.51 21.17 0.53
CA GLY A 121 -11.72 22.40 0.51
C GLY A 121 -11.30 22.96 1.88
N LEU A 122 -11.63 22.28 2.98
CA LEU A 122 -11.37 22.79 4.33
C LEU A 122 -10.23 22.05 5.05
N ALA A 123 -9.08 22.73 5.16
CA ALA A 123 -7.94 22.30 5.98
C ALA A 123 -7.34 20.93 5.60
N TYR A 124 -7.45 20.53 4.33
CA TYR A 124 -6.73 19.40 3.75
C TYR A 124 -6.44 19.66 2.26
N GLY A 125 -5.51 18.92 1.67
CA GLY A 125 -5.21 19.01 0.25
C GLY A 125 -4.26 17.91 -0.21
N THR A 126 -4.33 17.57 -1.50
CA THR A 126 -3.44 16.62 -2.16
C THR A 126 -3.03 17.13 -3.54
N GLU A 127 -1.80 16.85 -3.95
CA GLU A 127 -1.27 17.19 -5.27
C GLU A 127 -1.04 15.92 -6.10
N PRO A 128 -1.41 15.89 -7.40
CA PRO A 128 -1.42 14.68 -8.22
C PRO A 128 -0.05 14.38 -8.84
N SER A 129 0.95 14.19 -7.98
CA SER A 129 2.30 13.77 -8.34
C SER A 129 2.85 12.80 -7.30
N SER A 130 3.56 11.79 -7.75
CA SER A 130 4.24 10.83 -6.88
C SER A 130 5.76 11.06 -6.80
N MET A 131 6.25 12.18 -7.35
CA MET A 131 7.66 12.62 -7.29
C MET A 131 7.86 13.93 -6.55
N ASN A 132 6.96 14.90 -6.75
CA ASN A 132 7.02 16.22 -6.11
C ASN A 132 5.60 16.65 -5.75
N SER A 133 5.22 16.45 -4.49
CA SER A 133 3.86 16.72 -4.05
C SER A 133 3.78 16.95 -2.55
N ARG A 134 2.69 17.58 -2.13
CA ARG A 134 2.30 17.67 -0.73
C ARG A 134 0.87 17.17 -0.54
N ALA A 135 0.71 16.24 0.40
CA ALA A 135 -0.58 15.91 1.00
C ALA A 135 -0.59 16.41 2.45
N TYR A 136 -1.69 17.02 2.89
CA TYR A 136 -1.84 17.46 4.27
C TYR A 136 -3.28 17.40 4.75
N ILE A 137 -3.44 17.28 6.07
CA ILE A 137 -4.71 17.44 6.78
C ILE A 137 -4.48 18.07 8.15
N ASN A 138 -5.19 19.16 8.45
CA ASN A 138 -4.93 20.05 9.58
C ASN A 138 -6.17 20.25 10.46
N GLY A 139 -5.95 20.75 11.68
CA GLY A 139 -6.98 21.04 12.66
C GLY A 139 -6.32 21.37 14.00
N LYS A 140 -6.81 20.77 15.09
CA LYS A 140 -6.09 20.77 16.37
C LYS A 140 -4.79 19.94 16.31
N ASN A 141 -4.78 18.96 15.42
CA ASN A 141 -3.67 18.08 15.11
C ASN A 141 -3.31 18.26 13.63
N THR A 142 -2.06 18.00 13.26
CA THR A 142 -1.57 18.14 11.88
C THR A 142 -0.92 16.85 11.39
N LEU A 143 -1.08 16.59 10.10
CA LEU A 143 -0.38 15.53 9.38
C LEU A 143 -0.07 16.03 7.97
N SER A 144 1.17 15.83 7.53
CA SER A 144 1.57 16.09 6.15
C SER A 144 2.58 15.08 5.66
N ILE A 145 2.44 14.71 4.39
CA ILE A 145 3.35 13.85 3.65
C ILE A 145 3.80 14.67 2.44
N THR A 146 5.09 14.97 2.37
CA THR A 146 5.70 15.71 1.26
C THR A 146 6.62 14.78 0.51
N ILE A 147 6.47 14.70 -0.80
CA ILE A 147 7.38 13.98 -1.68
C ILE A 147 8.29 15.02 -2.35
N LYS A 148 9.61 14.83 -2.27
CA LYS A 148 10.60 15.66 -2.97
C LYS A 148 11.55 14.75 -3.72
N ASN A 149 11.62 14.89 -5.04
CA ASN A 149 12.45 14.06 -5.91
C ASN A 149 12.27 12.55 -5.64
N GLY A 150 11.03 12.12 -5.37
CA GLY A 150 10.70 10.71 -5.09
C GLY A 150 11.03 10.20 -3.68
N GLN A 151 11.57 11.06 -2.80
CA GLN A 151 11.80 10.76 -1.39
C GLN A 151 10.67 11.32 -0.52
N TRP A 152 10.38 10.69 0.62
CA TRP A 152 9.23 11.03 1.44
C TRP A 152 9.62 11.72 2.74
N GLN A 153 8.90 12.79 3.06
CA GLN A 153 9.03 13.55 4.31
C GLN A 153 7.68 13.53 5.01
N LEU A 154 7.64 12.99 6.22
CA LEU A 154 6.45 12.92 7.05
C LEU A 154 6.59 13.92 8.21
N ALA A 155 5.58 14.76 8.41
CA ALA A 155 5.48 15.61 9.59
C ALA A 155 4.11 15.44 10.24
N VAL A 156 4.08 15.22 11.55
CA VAL A 156 2.86 14.96 12.32
C VAL A 156 2.96 15.57 13.71
N GLU A 157 1.87 16.19 14.17
CA GLU A 157 1.75 16.74 15.51
C GLU A 157 0.38 16.41 16.10
N THR A 158 0.38 15.71 17.22
CA THR A 158 -0.81 15.26 17.98
C THR A 158 -0.48 15.26 19.48
N PRO A 159 -1.47 15.14 20.39
CA PRO A 159 -1.20 15.14 21.84
C PRO A 159 -0.26 14.02 22.34
N PHE A 160 -0.11 12.92 21.59
CA PHE A 160 0.72 11.77 21.98
C PHE A 160 1.86 11.47 21.00
N LEU A 161 1.96 12.19 19.88
CA LEU A 161 2.91 11.91 18.82
C LEU A 161 3.36 13.21 18.15
N SER A 162 4.67 13.42 18.13
CA SER A 162 5.35 14.45 17.34
C SER A 162 6.44 13.77 16.51
N ALA A 163 6.44 13.99 15.19
CA ALA A 163 7.49 13.44 14.34
C ALA A 163 7.78 14.30 13.12
N GLU A 164 9.05 14.35 12.75
CA GLU A 164 9.59 14.87 11.49
C GLU A 164 10.54 13.81 10.93
N LEU A 165 10.06 13.02 9.97
CA LEU A 165 10.75 11.85 9.45
C LEU A 165 11.06 11.98 7.97
N GLU A 166 12.20 11.47 7.56
CA GLU A 166 12.57 11.26 6.16
C GLU A 166 12.68 9.75 5.89
N LEU A 167 12.08 9.31 4.80
CA LEU A 167 12.13 7.93 4.33
C LEU A 167 12.90 7.92 3.01
N VAL A 168 13.99 7.18 2.97
CA VAL A 168 14.91 7.21 1.83
C VAL A 168 14.91 5.89 1.07
N CYS A 169 14.63 5.97 -0.22
CA CYS A 169 14.91 4.92 -1.19
C CYS A 169 16.24 5.23 -1.89
N GLN A 170 17.19 4.29 -1.89
CA GLN A 170 18.51 4.54 -2.47
C GLN A 170 18.47 4.75 -3.99
N HIS A 171 17.60 4.00 -4.68
CA HIS A 171 17.46 4.08 -6.13
C HIS A 171 15.99 4.08 -6.53
N SER A 172 15.59 5.09 -7.30
CA SER A 172 14.19 5.26 -7.73
C SER A 172 13.65 4.11 -8.56
N ASP A 173 14.53 3.34 -9.19
CA ASP A 173 14.15 2.16 -9.97
C ASP A 173 13.67 0.97 -9.11
N GLN A 174 13.93 1.03 -7.79
CA GLN A 174 13.43 0.06 -6.82
C GLN A 174 12.03 0.37 -6.31
N VAL A 175 11.47 1.52 -6.65
CA VAL A 175 10.07 1.81 -6.35
C VAL A 175 9.16 1.01 -7.28
N MET A 176 8.13 0.37 -6.73
CA MET A 176 7.10 -0.27 -7.55
C MET A 176 6.12 0.81 -7.99
N ALA A 177 5.92 0.97 -9.30
CA ALA A 177 4.98 1.91 -9.87
C ALA A 177 4.22 1.27 -11.03
N MET A 178 2.90 1.41 -11.05
CA MET A 178 2.09 0.91 -12.16
C MET A 178 0.84 1.75 -12.39
N CYS A 179 0.29 1.64 -13.61
CA CYS A 179 -1.04 2.11 -13.91
C CYS A 179 -1.84 1.03 -14.64
N SER A 180 -3.04 0.74 -14.16
CA SER A 180 -3.98 -0.18 -14.81
C SER A 180 -5.27 0.52 -15.22
N PRO A 181 -5.93 0.05 -16.29
CA PRO A 181 -7.31 0.43 -16.58
C PRO A 181 -8.24 0.03 -15.42
N THR A 182 -9.26 0.84 -15.17
CA THR A 182 -10.26 0.60 -14.12
C THR A 182 -11.64 0.93 -14.68
N ALA A 183 -12.63 0.05 -14.48
CA ALA A 183 -13.92 0.13 -15.15
C ALA A 183 -13.78 0.37 -16.68
N TYR A 184 -14.73 1.09 -17.28
CA TYR A 184 -14.78 1.31 -18.72
C TYR A 184 -13.80 2.40 -19.22
N ASN A 185 -13.64 3.49 -18.47
CA ASN A 185 -12.81 4.66 -18.84
C ASN A 185 -12.02 5.24 -17.65
N GLY A 186 -11.88 4.47 -16.57
CA GLY A 186 -11.11 4.85 -15.40
C GLY A 186 -9.70 4.27 -15.43
N TRP A 187 -8.93 4.60 -14.40
CA TRP A 187 -7.58 4.11 -14.22
C TRP A 187 -7.19 4.19 -12.76
N THR A 188 -6.27 3.32 -12.36
CA THR A 188 -5.66 3.31 -11.04
C THR A 188 -4.15 3.37 -11.23
N TYR A 189 -3.51 4.39 -10.67
CA TYR A 189 -2.06 4.46 -10.52
C TYR A 189 -1.71 4.16 -9.07
N THR A 190 -0.66 3.36 -8.88
CA THR A 190 -0.11 3.10 -7.55
C THR A 190 1.40 3.19 -7.55
N GLN A 191 1.95 3.60 -6.41
CA GLN A 191 3.36 3.60 -6.11
C GLN A 191 3.57 3.05 -4.70
N LYS A 192 4.42 2.02 -4.56
CA LYS A 192 4.68 1.34 -3.29
C LYS A 192 6.17 1.17 -3.04
N HIS A 193 6.55 1.19 -1.77
CA HIS A 193 7.84 0.70 -1.31
C HIS A 193 7.73 0.23 0.14
N ASN A 194 8.45 -0.83 0.50
CA ASN A 194 8.57 -1.28 1.90
C ASN A 194 10.03 -1.45 2.31
N ALA A 195 10.26 -1.56 3.62
CA ALA A 195 11.58 -1.66 4.21
C ALA A 195 12.51 -0.45 3.92
N LEU A 196 11.91 0.74 3.85
CA LEU A 196 12.64 2.00 3.71
C LEU A 196 13.37 2.36 5.01
N CYS A 197 14.60 2.88 4.90
CA CYS A 197 15.32 3.46 6.03
C CYS A 197 14.62 4.74 6.50
N VAL A 198 14.58 4.94 7.81
CA VAL A 198 13.93 6.10 8.45
C VAL A 198 14.96 6.92 9.21
N SER A 199 14.95 8.23 9.01
CA SER A 199 15.73 9.18 9.78
C SER A 199 14.86 10.34 10.27
N GLY A 200 15.38 11.14 11.20
CA GLY A 200 14.70 12.31 11.74
C GLY A 200 14.38 12.20 13.23
N ASN A 201 13.30 12.84 13.66
CA ASN A 201 12.89 12.91 15.06
C ASN A 201 11.54 12.25 15.27
N LEU A 202 11.43 11.40 16.29
CA LEU A 202 10.19 10.76 16.71
C LEU A 202 10.05 10.85 18.23
N SER A 203 8.94 11.42 18.70
CA SER A 203 8.56 11.47 20.11
C SER A 203 7.16 10.91 20.31
N ILE A 204 7.03 9.96 21.24
CA ILE A 204 5.77 9.30 21.59
C ILE A 204 5.52 9.53 23.08
N ASN A 205 4.38 10.12 23.44
CA ASN A 205 4.03 10.49 24.83
C ASN A 205 5.12 11.31 25.55
N GLY A 206 5.83 12.16 24.81
CA GLY A 206 6.93 12.97 25.34
C GLY A 206 8.29 12.25 25.43
N GLU A 207 8.36 10.97 25.05
CA GLU A 207 9.59 10.18 25.05
C GLU A 207 10.16 10.06 23.64
N ALA A 208 11.42 10.48 23.46
CA ALA A 208 12.15 10.31 22.20
C ALA A 208 12.37 8.83 21.87
N GLN A 209 12.25 8.47 20.59
CA GLN A 209 12.38 7.11 20.10
C GLN A 209 13.59 6.97 19.18
N HIS A 210 14.32 5.86 19.32
CA HIS A 210 15.43 5.53 18.43
C HIS A 210 14.93 5.01 17.08
N LEU A 211 15.59 5.44 16.00
CA LEU A 211 15.24 5.09 14.62
C LEU A 211 16.28 4.19 13.91
N ASN A 212 17.35 3.78 14.60
CA ASN A 212 18.46 3.03 13.98
C ASN A 212 18.00 1.76 13.25
N ASP A 213 17.01 1.06 13.83
CA ASP A 213 16.44 -0.18 13.27
C ASP A 213 15.01 0.04 12.76
N ALA A 214 14.61 1.31 12.57
CA ALA A 214 13.27 1.63 12.12
C ALA A 214 13.17 1.42 10.61
N LEU A 215 12.08 0.78 10.20
CA LEU A 215 11.75 0.54 8.80
C LEU A 215 10.38 1.14 8.49
N ALA A 216 10.24 1.65 7.27
CA ALA A 216 8.99 2.23 6.81
C ALA A 216 8.45 1.62 5.53
N GLY A 217 7.14 1.75 5.39
CA GLY A 217 6.37 1.43 4.21
C GLY A 217 5.68 2.67 3.68
N TYR A 218 5.59 2.78 2.36
CA TYR A 218 4.91 3.85 1.65
C TYR A 218 3.93 3.28 0.64
N ASP A 219 2.74 3.86 0.61
CA ASP A 219 1.70 3.59 -0.35
C ASP A 219 1.09 4.89 -0.87
N PHE A 220 1.13 5.06 -2.18
CA PHE A 220 0.39 6.08 -2.91
C PHE A 220 -0.55 5.40 -3.89
N SER A 221 -1.78 5.86 -3.93
CA SER A 221 -2.76 5.40 -4.91
C SER A 221 -3.60 6.57 -5.39
N ALA A 222 -3.83 6.66 -6.70
CA ALA A 222 -4.62 7.72 -7.30
C ALA A 222 -5.36 7.25 -8.55
N GLY A 223 -6.47 7.91 -8.88
CA GLY A 223 -7.11 7.76 -10.18
C GLY A 223 -8.62 7.80 -10.15
N TYR A 224 -9.20 7.30 -11.23
CA TYR A 224 -10.64 7.19 -11.47
C TYR A 224 -11.07 5.76 -11.18
N MET A 225 -11.17 5.45 -9.89
CA MET A 225 -11.48 4.12 -9.38
C MET A 225 -12.97 3.80 -9.50
N ARG A 226 -13.34 2.51 -9.37
CA ARG A 226 -14.76 2.14 -9.33
C ARG A 226 -15.47 2.84 -8.16
N ARG A 227 -16.72 3.22 -8.40
CA ARG A 227 -17.59 3.79 -7.36
C ARG A 227 -17.66 2.87 -6.13
N GLU A 228 -17.79 1.57 -6.35
CA GLU A 228 -17.71 0.54 -5.32
C GLU A 228 -16.41 -0.22 -5.51
N THR A 229 -15.51 -0.12 -4.54
CA THR A 229 -14.19 -0.75 -4.55
C THR A 229 -14.02 -1.57 -3.27
N SER A 230 -13.50 -2.78 -3.38
CA SER A 230 -13.10 -3.57 -2.22
C SER A 230 -11.73 -4.17 -2.46
N TRP A 231 -10.87 -4.07 -1.46
CA TRP A 231 -9.54 -4.63 -1.53
C TRP A 231 -9.17 -5.35 -0.24
N ARG A 232 -8.22 -6.26 -0.41
CA ARG A 232 -7.38 -6.80 0.65
C ARG A 232 -5.95 -6.38 0.37
N TRP A 233 -5.22 -6.09 1.43
CA TRP A 233 -3.84 -5.63 1.32
C TRP A 233 -3.01 -6.20 2.47
N ALA A 234 -1.73 -6.44 2.24
CA ALA A 234 -0.77 -6.79 3.27
C ALA A 234 0.55 -6.05 3.04
N SER A 235 1.17 -5.65 4.14
CA SER A 235 2.44 -4.93 4.14
C SER A 235 3.36 -5.37 5.26
N ILE A 236 4.60 -5.65 4.89
CA ILE A 236 5.64 -6.11 5.81
C ILE A 236 6.89 -5.28 5.56
N SER A 237 7.49 -4.79 6.64
CA SER A 237 8.84 -4.22 6.67
C SER A 237 9.57 -4.84 7.85
N ALA A 238 10.56 -5.68 7.59
CA ALA A 238 11.22 -6.47 8.62
C ALA A 238 12.69 -6.75 8.31
N GLN A 239 13.51 -6.71 9.35
CA GLN A 239 14.85 -7.30 9.32
C GLN A 239 14.72 -8.80 9.70
N LEU A 240 15.08 -9.70 8.79
CA LEU A 240 15.09 -11.15 8.97
C LEU A 240 16.55 -11.64 8.96
N ASN A 241 17.13 -11.87 10.14
CA ASN A 241 18.58 -12.13 10.26
C ASN A 241 19.38 -11.05 9.50
N ASP A 242 20.14 -11.43 8.48
CA ASP A 242 20.97 -10.54 7.66
C ASP A 242 20.24 -9.93 6.46
N VAL A 243 18.93 -10.20 6.28
CA VAL A 243 18.14 -9.73 5.12
C VAL A 243 17.11 -8.70 5.53
N CYS A 244 17.10 -7.54 4.85
CA CYS A 244 16.06 -6.54 4.98
C CYS A 244 14.93 -6.85 3.98
N LEU A 245 13.78 -7.30 4.50
CA LEU A 245 12.64 -7.79 3.73
C LEU A 245 11.48 -6.78 3.75
N GLY A 246 11.05 -6.37 2.55
CA GLY A 246 9.85 -5.58 2.32
C GLY A 246 8.83 -6.37 1.48
N VAL A 247 7.54 -6.28 1.79
CA VAL A 247 6.50 -7.00 1.04
C VAL A 247 5.27 -6.13 0.89
N ASN A 248 4.75 -5.97 -0.32
CA ASN A 248 3.43 -5.39 -0.57
C ASN A 248 2.59 -6.40 -1.35
N LEU A 249 1.42 -6.75 -0.84
CA LEU A 249 0.47 -7.66 -1.50
C LEU A 249 -0.91 -7.01 -1.52
N ALA A 250 -1.62 -7.10 -2.64
CA ALA A 250 -2.97 -6.58 -2.77
C ALA A 250 -3.83 -7.40 -3.73
N ALA A 251 -5.12 -7.43 -3.45
CA ALA A 251 -6.14 -7.99 -4.33
C ALA A 251 -7.41 -7.13 -4.31
N GLY A 252 -7.94 -6.81 -5.49
CA GLY A 252 -9.25 -6.17 -5.67
C GLY A 252 -9.24 -4.68 -6.03
N VAL A 253 -8.15 -3.95 -5.77
CA VAL A 253 -8.03 -2.53 -6.19
C VAL A 253 -7.73 -2.37 -7.68
N ASN A 254 -6.88 -3.23 -8.24
CA ASN A 254 -6.54 -3.29 -9.66
C ASN A 254 -7.31 -4.47 -10.30
N GLU A 255 -8.26 -4.18 -11.20
CA GLU A 255 -9.26 -5.17 -11.67
C GLU A 255 -8.98 -5.75 -13.07
N THR A 256 -7.98 -5.26 -13.80
CA THR A 256 -7.76 -5.56 -15.24
C THR A 256 -6.49 -6.37 -15.51
N GLY A 257 -6.16 -7.31 -14.63
CA GLY A 257 -5.05 -8.26 -14.83
C GLY A 257 -3.65 -7.75 -14.44
N PHE A 258 -3.52 -6.46 -14.10
CA PHE A 258 -2.34 -5.95 -13.39
C PHE A 258 -2.49 -6.16 -11.88
N ASN A 259 -1.36 -6.23 -11.17
CA ASN A 259 -1.33 -6.29 -9.71
C ASN A 259 -0.13 -5.48 -9.18
N GLU A 260 -0.20 -5.09 -7.92
CA GLU A 260 0.82 -4.28 -7.25
C GLU A 260 1.70 -5.11 -6.29
N ASN A 261 1.76 -6.43 -6.51
CA ASN A 261 2.44 -7.35 -5.60
C ASN A 261 3.94 -7.34 -5.84
N VAL A 262 4.71 -7.21 -4.76
CA VAL A 262 6.16 -7.01 -4.86
C VAL A 262 6.85 -7.42 -3.56
N LEU A 263 8.02 -8.02 -3.74
CA LEU A 263 8.98 -8.37 -2.70
C LEU A 263 10.21 -7.48 -2.87
N TRP A 264 10.70 -6.90 -1.78
CA TRP A 264 12.00 -6.25 -1.73
C TRP A 264 12.94 -7.07 -0.84
N ILE A 265 14.10 -7.42 -1.38
CA ILE A 265 15.20 -8.07 -0.64
C ILE A 265 16.38 -7.10 -0.67
N ASP A 266 16.78 -6.58 0.49
CA ASP A 266 17.86 -5.60 0.63
C ASP A 266 17.69 -4.40 -0.30
N GLY A 267 16.45 -3.91 -0.39
CA GLY A 267 16.06 -2.80 -1.25
C GLY A 267 15.88 -3.16 -2.73
N GLN A 268 16.17 -4.39 -3.15
CA GLN A 268 16.01 -4.82 -4.55
C GLN A 268 14.59 -5.30 -4.82
N LYS A 269 13.89 -4.62 -5.73
CA LYS A 269 12.51 -4.87 -6.14
C LYS A 269 12.37 -6.14 -6.98
N GLN A 270 11.41 -6.98 -6.63
CA GLN A 270 11.03 -8.17 -7.38
C GLN A 270 9.50 -8.25 -7.49
N LEU A 271 8.99 -8.15 -8.72
CA LEU A 271 7.55 -8.21 -8.95
C LEU A 271 7.02 -9.64 -8.72
N LEU A 272 5.82 -9.71 -8.13
CA LEU A 272 5.13 -10.96 -7.80
C LEU A 272 3.85 -11.09 -8.63
N GLY A 273 3.39 -12.32 -8.79
CA GLY A 273 2.12 -12.62 -9.44
C GLY A 273 0.90 -12.18 -8.61
N PRO A 274 -0.31 -12.34 -9.15
CA PRO A 274 -1.55 -12.16 -8.40
C PRO A 274 -1.61 -13.04 -7.15
N VAL A 275 -2.31 -12.54 -6.13
CA VAL A 275 -2.40 -13.18 -4.80
C VAL A 275 -3.86 -13.32 -4.38
N HIS A 276 -4.16 -14.38 -3.65
CA HIS A 276 -5.45 -14.63 -3.01
C HIS A 276 -5.36 -14.32 -1.52
N PHE A 277 -6.45 -13.80 -0.96
CA PHE A 277 -6.62 -13.59 0.47
C PHE A 277 -7.85 -14.39 0.90
N GLU A 278 -7.64 -15.50 1.59
CA GLU A 278 -8.68 -16.37 2.14
C GLU A 278 -8.82 -16.14 3.63
N PHE A 279 -9.99 -15.68 4.05
CA PHE A 279 -10.31 -15.48 5.46
C PHE A 279 -11.83 -15.44 5.67
N THR A 280 -12.26 -15.72 6.89
CA THR A 280 -13.67 -15.62 7.28
C THR A 280 -13.94 -14.26 7.90
N ARG A 281 -14.67 -13.40 7.18
CA ARG A 281 -15.02 -12.05 7.67
C ARG A 281 -16.05 -12.05 8.80
N VAL A 282 -17.01 -12.97 8.76
CA VAL A 282 -18.07 -13.13 9.76
C VAL A 282 -18.12 -14.61 10.16
N PRO A 283 -17.76 -14.97 11.40
CA PRO A 283 -17.90 -16.34 11.88
C PRO A 283 -19.35 -16.81 11.82
N ALA A 284 -19.57 -18.11 11.66
CA ALA A 284 -20.90 -18.69 11.76
C ALA A 284 -21.51 -18.43 13.14
N SER A 285 -22.81 -18.14 13.21
CA SER A 285 -23.49 -17.87 14.48
C SER A 285 -23.37 -19.09 15.41
N GLY A 286 -22.72 -18.90 16.56
CA GLY A 286 -22.58 -19.94 17.59
C GLY A 286 -21.23 -20.66 17.63
N SER A 287 -20.29 -20.37 16.72
CA SER A 287 -18.90 -20.78 16.90
C SER A 287 -18.21 -19.83 17.88
N GLU A 288 -17.55 -20.35 18.91
CA GLU A 288 -16.53 -19.61 19.66
C GLU A 288 -15.61 -18.90 18.64
N GLN A 289 -15.23 -17.63 18.88
CA GLN A 289 -14.43 -16.84 17.94
C GLN A 289 -13.10 -17.55 17.67
N ALA A 290 -13.07 -18.44 16.66
CA ALA A 290 -11.82 -18.88 16.07
C ALA A 290 -11.08 -17.61 15.62
N PRO A 291 -9.78 -17.48 15.94
CA PRO A 291 -9.01 -16.35 15.46
C PRO A 291 -9.16 -16.29 13.94
N ILE A 292 -9.39 -15.09 13.40
CA ILE A 292 -9.43 -14.89 11.95
C ILE A 292 -8.01 -15.13 11.45
N ASP A 293 -7.69 -16.36 11.07
CA ASP A 293 -6.45 -16.68 10.38
C ASP A 293 -6.68 -16.47 8.89
N TRP A 294 -5.78 -15.71 8.27
CA TRP A 294 -5.85 -15.43 6.85
C TRP A 294 -4.82 -16.28 6.16
N HIS A 295 -5.21 -16.96 5.08
CA HIS A 295 -4.27 -17.58 4.18
C HIS A 295 -4.08 -16.70 2.95
N ILE A 296 -2.84 -16.34 2.67
CA ILE A 296 -2.44 -15.44 1.58
C ILE A 296 -1.49 -16.20 0.69
N TYR A 297 -1.89 -16.48 -0.54
CA TYR A 297 -1.10 -17.33 -1.44
C TYR A 297 -1.18 -16.91 -2.90
N SER A 298 -0.17 -17.27 -3.68
CA SER A 298 -0.15 -17.09 -5.14
C SER A 298 -0.25 -18.44 -5.86
N ALA A 299 -0.86 -18.44 -7.05
CA ALA A 299 -1.04 -19.66 -7.83
C ALA A 299 0.29 -20.30 -8.28
N ASP A 300 1.35 -19.50 -8.42
CA ASP A 300 2.71 -19.95 -8.76
C ASP A 300 3.50 -20.49 -7.56
N GLY A 301 2.90 -20.51 -6.35
CA GLY A 301 3.52 -21.02 -5.12
C GLY A 301 4.65 -20.15 -4.57
N ARG A 302 4.88 -18.94 -5.10
CA ARG A 302 5.89 -18.02 -4.57
C ARG A 302 5.48 -17.34 -3.27
N ILE A 303 4.20 -17.36 -2.94
CA ILE A 303 3.63 -16.79 -1.73
C ILE A 303 2.80 -17.87 -1.06
N ASP A 304 3.11 -18.16 0.20
CA ASP A 304 2.31 -19.00 1.09
C ASP A 304 2.45 -18.48 2.53
N LEU A 305 1.53 -17.59 2.92
CA LEU A 305 1.59 -16.87 4.18
C LEU A 305 0.29 -17.03 4.97
N HIS A 306 0.43 -17.17 6.28
CA HIS A 306 -0.65 -17.10 7.25
C HIS A 306 -0.53 -15.80 8.05
N PHE A 307 -1.66 -15.14 8.29
CA PHE A 307 -1.72 -13.92 9.11
C PHE A 307 -2.66 -14.08 10.30
N SER A 308 -2.09 -13.91 11.48
CA SER A 308 -2.79 -13.94 12.77
C SER A 308 -2.89 -12.53 13.37
N PRO A 309 -4.10 -11.94 13.43
CA PRO A 309 -4.31 -10.60 13.98
C PRO A 309 -4.03 -10.52 15.48
N LEU A 310 -3.45 -9.40 15.92
CA LEU A 310 -3.29 -9.02 17.34
C LEU A 310 -4.18 -7.84 17.72
N ASN A 311 -4.35 -6.89 16.80
CA ASN A 311 -5.16 -5.71 16.98
C ASN A 311 -5.83 -5.33 15.65
N CYS A 312 -6.90 -4.53 15.72
CA CYS A 312 -7.62 -4.06 14.55
C CYS A 312 -8.05 -2.61 14.76
N ARG A 313 -7.46 -1.70 13.98
CA ARG A 313 -8.06 -0.37 13.76
C ARG A 313 -9.26 -0.55 12.84
N GLN A 314 -10.41 -0.03 13.23
CA GLN A 314 -11.63 -0.15 12.43
C GLN A 314 -12.38 1.18 12.33
N GLU A 315 -12.89 1.48 11.14
CA GLU A 315 -13.75 2.62 10.90
C GLU A 315 -14.91 2.21 10.01
N ARG A 316 -16.14 2.49 10.48
CA ARG A 316 -17.36 2.20 9.72
C ARG A 316 -18.16 3.47 9.54
N LEU A 317 -18.21 3.95 8.31
CA LEU A 317 -18.93 5.15 7.90
C LEU A 317 -20.04 4.78 6.92
N ASN A 318 -21.25 5.30 7.12
CA ASN A 318 -22.38 5.13 6.20
C ASN A 318 -23.18 6.43 6.12
N LEU A 319 -22.79 7.30 5.19
CA LEU A 319 -23.43 8.59 4.92
C LEU A 319 -24.35 8.50 3.69
N TRP A 320 -25.09 7.39 3.59
CA TRP A 320 -26.00 7.06 2.49
C TRP A 320 -25.31 6.91 1.13
N LEU A 321 -24.84 7.98 0.49
CA LEU A 321 -24.14 7.91 -0.80
C LEU A 321 -22.68 7.43 -0.64
N LEU A 322 -22.04 7.81 0.47
CA LEU A 322 -20.70 7.39 0.86
C LEU A 322 -20.78 6.24 1.87
N LYS A 323 -20.01 5.17 1.64
CA LYS A 323 -19.81 4.10 2.63
C LYS A 323 -18.34 3.76 2.73
N SER A 324 -17.86 3.54 3.95
CA SER A 324 -16.53 2.99 4.23
C SER A 324 -16.68 1.92 5.30
N ASN A 325 -16.10 0.76 5.08
CA ASN A 325 -15.98 -0.30 6.05
C ASN A 325 -14.52 -0.75 6.06
N PHE A 326 -13.71 -0.01 6.80
CA PHE A 326 -12.27 -0.14 6.83
C PHE A 326 -11.83 -0.91 8.07
N ARG A 327 -11.00 -1.93 7.86
CA ARG A 327 -10.31 -2.66 8.93
C ARG A 327 -8.85 -2.80 8.55
N GLN A 328 -7.98 -2.28 9.39
CA GLN A 328 -6.55 -2.47 9.28
C GLN A 328 -6.07 -3.22 10.53
N TYR A 329 -5.62 -4.43 10.29
CA TYR A 329 -5.12 -5.35 11.29
C TYR A 329 -3.62 -5.18 11.46
N ILE A 330 -3.18 -5.24 12.71
CA ILE A 330 -1.78 -5.41 13.07
C ILE A 330 -1.65 -6.84 13.57
N GLY A 331 -0.69 -7.59 13.04
CA GLY A 331 -0.57 -9.00 13.36
C GLY A 331 0.71 -9.64 12.86
N HIS A 332 0.77 -10.95 13.04
CA HIS A 332 1.94 -11.75 12.72
C HIS A 332 1.73 -12.51 11.42
N PHE A 333 2.70 -12.40 10.50
CA PHE A 333 2.83 -13.22 9.32
C PHE A 333 3.76 -14.40 9.60
N SER A 334 3.35 -15.61 9.21
CA SER A 334 4.18 -16.81 9.24
C SER A 334 4.01 -17.58 7.93
N GLY A 335 5.07 -18.16 7.39
CA GLY A 335 5.01 -18.87 6.11
C GLY A 335 6.27 -18.69 5.28
N VAL A 336 6.14 -18.77 3.95
CA VAL A 336 7.27 -18.72 3.01
C VAL A 336 6.98 -17.77 1.86
N LEU A 337 8.00 -16.99 1.52
CA LEU A 337 8.08 -16.23 0.28
C LEU A 337 9.24 -16.77 -0.57
N VAL A 338 9.04 -16.89 -1.88
CA VAL A 338 10.06 -17.36 -2.82
C VAL A 338 10.45 -16.23 -3.75
N ASP A 339 11.71 -15.85 -3.70
CA ASP A 339 12.26 -14.80 -4.55
C ASP A 339 12.49 -15.28 -6.00
N GLN A 340 12.86 -14.37 -6.89
CA GLN A 340 13.08 -14.65 -8.31
C GLN A 340 14.24 -15.63 -8.57
N CYS A 341 15.17 -15.75 -7.61
CA CYS A 341 16.27 -16.71 -7.65
C CYS A 341 15.85 -18.11 -7.17
N GLY A 342 14.62 -18.26 -6.67
CA GLY A 342 14.10 -19.49 -6.07
C GLY A 342 14.50 -19.68 -4.61
N GLN A 343 15.11 -18.68 -3.96
CA GLN A 343 15.44 -18.74 -2.54
C GLN A 343 14.17 -18.52 -1.70
N GLN A 344 14.02 -19.36 -0.68
CA GLN A 344 12.91 -19.30 0.27
C GLN A 344 13.28 -18.40 1.45
N HIS A 345 12.41 -17.44 1.73
CA HIS A 345 12.45 -16.54 2.88
C HIS A 345 11.33 -16.96 3.84
N ARG A 346 11.71 -17.58 4.96
CA ARG A 346 10.75 -18.06 5.97
C ARG A 346 10.42 -16.95 6.95
N LEU A 347 9.14 -16.67 7.10
CA LEU A 347 8.60 -15.78 8.12
C LEU A 347 8.11 -16.63 9.29
N ASP A 348 8.56 -16.29 10.50
CA ASP A 348 8.04 -16.83 11.76
C ASP A 348 7.63 -15.67 12.66
N LYS A 349 6.32 -15.50 12.83
CA LYS A 349 5.70 -14.44 13.62
C LYS A 349 6.24 -13.03 13.32
N VAL A 350 6.38 -12.71 12.04
CA VAL A 350 6.87 -11.40 11.60
C VAL A 350 5.74 -10.39 11.64
N LEU A 351 5.90 -9.33 12.42
CA LEU A 351 4.89 -8.26 12.51
C LEU A 351 4.71 -7.52 11.18
N GLY A 352 3.46 -7.26 10.82
CA GLY A 352 3.07 -6.44 9.68
C GLY A 352 1.62 -5.98 9.76
N LEU A 353 1.14 -5.43 8.64
CA LEU A 353 -0.22 -4.93 8.48
C LEU A 353 -0.99 -5.78 7.48
N SER A 354 -2.28 -5.97 7.71
CA SER A 354 -3.22 -6.54 6.74
C SER A 354 -4.53 -5.75 6.74
N GLU A 355 -5.19 -5.61 5.59
CA GLU A 355 -6.42 -4.83 5.46
C GLU A 355 -7.56 -5.63 4.83
N ASP A 356 -8.76 -5.30 5.28
CA ASP A 356 -10.02 -5.60 4.62
C ASP A 356 -10.83 -4.31 4.50
N HIS A 357 -11.00 -3.81 3.28
CA HIS A 357 -11.73 -2.56 3.05
C HIS A 357 -12.80 -2.72 1.97
N PHE A 358 -13.97 -2.17 2.25
CA PHE A 358 -14.96 -1.78 1.25
C PHE A 358 -15.19 -0.27 1.29
N ALA A 359 -15.11 0.37 0.13
CA ALA A 359 -15.42 1.77 -0.07
C ALA A 359 -16.47 1.94 -1.17
N ARG A 360 -17.46 2.80 -0.90
CA ARG A 360 -18.37 3.35 -1.88
C ARG A 360 -18.24 4.86 -1.85
N TRP A 361 -17.68 5.44 -2.90
CA TRP A 361 -17.44 6.88 -3.02
C TRP A 361 -18.71 7.61 -3.48
#